data_AF-A0A136LY03-F1
#
_entry.id   AF-A0A136LY03-F1
#
_cell.length_a   1.000
_cell.length_b   1.000
_cell.length_c   1.000
_cell.angle_alpha   90.00
_cell.angle_beta   90.00
_cell.angle_gamma   90.00
#
_symmetry.space_group_name_H-M   'P 1'
#
loop_
_entity.id
_entity.type
_entity.pdbx_description
1 polymer ?
#
loop_
_entity_poly.entity_id
_entity_poly.type
_entity_poly.pdbx_seq_one_letter_code
_entity_poly.pdbx_strand_id
1 'polypeptide(L)'
;MVSLDDHIYDTNKVLEYFSNQFEHLYLTGHSLGAVVVCFADQSMVERVVLWDPSTGFDDPASKQMTFISGLDAYLCSYRMDTLFGRQLIEQWMNTRIENQIEA
;
A
#
# COMPACT_ATOMS: atom_id res chain seq x y z
N MET A 1 7.55 -13.77 1.38
CA MET A 1 6.79 -12.82 0.53
C MET A 1 6.90 -11.44 1.16
N VAL A 2 6.78 -10.39 0.35
CA VAL A 2 6.94 -8.99 0.78
C VAL A 2 5.70 -8.54 1.57
N SER A 3 5.91 -7.72 2.61
CA SER A 3 4.87 -7.15 3.48
C SER A 3 4.50 -5.71 3.06
N LEU A 4 3.45 -5.15 3.67
CA LEU A 4 3.13 -3.73 3.47
C LEU A 4 4.22 -2.83 4.06
N ASP A 5 4.79 -3.21 5.22
CA ASP A 5 5.87 -2.48 5.87
C ASP A 5 7.14 -2.42 5.01
N ASP A 6 7.45 -3.50 4.28
CA ASP A 6 8.56 -3.51 3.33
C ASP A 6 8.35 -2.47 2.21
N HIS A 7 7.12 -2.40 1.67
CA HIS A 7 6.78 -1.40 0.65
C HIS A 7 6.82 0.04 1.19
N ILE A 8 6.40 0.26 2.44
CA ILE A 8 6.49 1.56 3.12
C ILE A 8 7.96 1.94 3.33
N TYR A 9 8.77 0.99 3.82
CA TYR A 9 10.21 1.19 4.02
C TYR A 9 10.92 1.57 2.71
N ASP A 10 10.67 0.82 1.63
CA ASP A 10 11.25 1.08 0.31
C ASP A 10 10.82 2.47 -0.20
N THR A 11 9.55 2.84 0.00
CA THR A 11 9.05 4.17 -0.37
C THR A 11 9.78 5.27 0.41
N ASN A 12 9.97 5.10 1.71
CA ASN A 12 10.73 6.04 2.54
C ASN A 12 12.18 6.17 2.06
N LYS A 13 12.81 5.08 1.59
CA LYS A 13 14.16 5.14 1.02
C LYS A 13 14.22 5.92 -0.28
N VAL A 14 13.20 5.81 -1.12
CA VAL A 14 13.08 6.62 -2.34
C VAL A 14 12.89 8.11 -1.99
N LEU A 15 12.04 8.42 -1.01
CA LEU A 15 11.82 9.80 -0.55
C LEU A 15 13.11 10.40 0.05
N GLU A 16 13.80 9.66 0.91
CA GLU A 16 15.09 10.07 1.50
C GLU A 16 16.12 10.40 0.40
N TYR A 17 16.23 9.53 -0.61
CA TYR A 17 17.15 9.74 -1.73
C TYR A 17 16.86 11.03 -2.51
N PHE A 18 15.58 11.30 -2.79
CA PHE A 18 15.18 12.46 -3.59
C PHE A 18 15.05 13.76 -2.78
N SER A 19 14.94 13.67 -1.45
CA SER A 19 14.81 14.84 -0.57
C SER A 19 15.93 15.88 -0.70
N ASN A 20 17.14 15.46 -1.05
CA ASN A 20 18.29 16.34 -1.22
C ASN A 20 18.48 16.83 -2.67
N GLN A 21 17.63 16.38 -3.59
CA GLN A 21 17.76 16.65 -5.04
C GLN A 21 16.69 17.60 -5.56
N PHE A 22 15.55 17.68 -4.86
CA PHE A 22 14.41 18.48 -5.26
C PHE A 22 13.94 19.36 -4.12
N GLU A 23 13.67 20.63 -4.41
CA GLU A 23 13.07 21.58 -3.46
C GLU A 23 11.64 21.20 -3.10
N HIS A 24 10.91 20.65 -4.06
CA HIS A 24 9.52 20.23 -3.91
C HIS A 24 9.36 18.76 -4.30
N LEU A 25 8.78 17.96 -3.39
CA LEU A 25 8.40 16.57 -3.65
C LEU A 25 6.89 16.42 -3.65
N TYR A 26 6.39 15.75 -4.69
CA TYR A 26 4.98 15.39 -4.83
C TYR A 26 4.88 13.88 -4.94
N LEU A 27 4.00 13.26 -4.14
CA LEU A 27 3.86 11.82 -4.07
C LEU A 27 2.52 11.40 -4.67
N THR A 28 2.53 10.42 -5.58
CA THR A 28 1.31 9.84 -6.14
C THR A 28 1.23 8.36 -5.79
N GLY A 29 0.10 7.93 -5.22
CA GLY A 29 -0.18 6.53 -4.95
C GLY A 29 -1.40 6.06 -5.75
N HIS A 30 -1.24 4.96 -6.49
CA HIS A 30 -2.32 4.34 -7.26
C HIS A 30 -2.72 2.98 -6.68
N SER A 31 -4.02 2.68 -6.61
CA SER A 31 -4.52 1.39 -6.10
C SER A 31 -3.93 1.06 -4.72
N LEU A 32 -3.29 -0.10 -4.52
CA LEU A 32 -2.61 -0.44 -3.27
C LEU A 32 -1.44 0.51 -2.94
N GLY A 33 -0.83 1.12 -3.96
CA GLY A 33 0.18 2.16 -3.76
C GLY A 33 -0.36 3.38 -3.02
N ALA A 34 -1.67 3.66 -3.09
CA ALA A 34 -2.29 4.70 -2.26
C ALA A 34 -2.17 4.40 -0.76
N VAL A 35 -2.36 3.14 -0.36
CA VAL A 35 -2.13 2.70 1.03
C VAL A 35 -0.67 2.94 1.39
N VAL A 36 0.26 2.50 0.54
CA VAL A 36 1.71 2.63 0.83
C VAL A 36 2.09 4.10 1.05
N VAL A 37 1.68 5.01 0.16
CA VAL A 37 2.05 6.43 0.29
C VAL A 37 1.38 7.08 1.50
N CYS A 38 0.15 6.71 1.85
CA CYS A 38 -0.54 7.24 3.04
C CYS A 38 0.17 6.88 4.36
N PHE A 39 0.89 5.76 4.40
CA PHE A 39 1.60 5.29 5.60
C PHE A 39 3.12 5.50 5.53
N ALA A 40 3.64 6.06 4.43
CA ALA A 40 5.01 6.51 4.29
C ALA A 40 5.27 7.80 5.09
N ASP A 41 6.54 8.10 5.37
CA ASP A 41 6.96 9.37 5.96
C ASP A 41 6.80 10.50 4.93
N GLN A 42 5.76 11.30 5.11
CA GLN A 42 5.42 12.43 4.23
C GLN A 42 5.99 13.76 4.71
N SER A 43 6.86 13.79 5.72
CA SER A 43 7.40 15.05 6.30
C SER A 43 8.07 15.96 5.27
N MET A 44 8.61 15.39 4.20
CA MET A 44 9.30 16.09 3.10
C MET A 44 8.43 16.24 1.84
N VAL A 45 7.17 15.78 1.86
CA VAL A 45 6.26 15.77 0.71
C VAL A 45 5.30 16.95 0.82
N GLU A 46 5.24 17.78 -0.22
CA GLU A 46 4.37 18.96 -0.23
C GLU A 46 2.91 18.57 -0.52
N ARG A 47 2.70 17.61 -1.42
CA ARG A 47 1.36 17.13 -1.77
C ARG A 47 1.34 15.65 -2.07
N VAL A 48 0.25 15.02 -1.66
CA VAL A 48 -0.08 13.63 -2.00
C VAL A 48 -1.27 13.61 -2.95
N VAL A 49 -1.17 12.84 -4.03
CA VAL A 49 -2.26 12.58 -4.97
C VAL A 49 -2.62 11.11 -4.90
N LEU A 50 -3.86 10.82 -4.50
CA LEU A 50 -4.38 9.46 -4.45
C LEU A 50 -5.18 9.20 -5.73
N TRP A 51 -4.74 8.22 -6.51
CA TRP A 51 -5.41 7.84 -7.76
C TRP A 51 -6.06 6.46 -7.62
N ASP A 52 -7.40 6.44 -7.63
CA ASP A 52 -8.21 5.22 -7.43
C ASP A 52 -7.71 4.38 -6.24
N PRO A 53 -7.71 4.96 -5.02
CA PRO A 53 -7.04 4.37 -3.88
C PRO A 53 -7.72 3.08 -3.42
N SER A 54 -6.91 2.09 -3.06
CA SER A 54 -7.42 0.93 -2.33
C SER A 54 -7.63 1.28 -0.86
N THR A 55 -8.78 0.91 -0.30
CA THR A 55 -9.04 1.00 1.14
C THR A 55 -8.88 -0.37 1.80
N GLY A 56 -8.61 -0.39 3.11
CA GLY A 56 -8.67 -1.62 3.89
C GLY A 56 -10.07 -2.22 3.89
N PHE A 57 -10.15 -3.49 4.23
CA PHE A 57 -11.36 -4.30 4.17
C PHE A 57 -11.38 -5.31 5.30
N ASP A 58 -12.56 -5.81 5.67
CA ASP A 58 -12.72 -6.69 6.83
C ASP A 58 -12.60 -8.19 6.48
N ASP A 59 -12.82 -8.56 5.22
CA ASP A 59 -12.82 -9.95 4.75
C ASP A 59 -12.14 -10.07 3.37
N PRO A 60 -11.07 -10.88 3.21
CA PRO A 60 -10.45 -11.16 1.92
C PRO A 60 -11.42 -11.64 0.85
N ALA A 61 -12.49 -12.35 1.22
CA ALA A 61 -13.48 -12.82 0.26
C ALA A 61 -14.22 -11.66 -0.44
N SER A 62 -14.36 -10.51 0.24
CA SER A 62 -14.94 -9.28 -0.37
C SER A 62 -14.09 -8.73 -1.53
N LYS A 63 -12.81 -9.11 -1.58
CA LYS A 63 -11.85 -8.76 -2.64
C LYS A 63 -11.59 -9.94 -3.59
N GLN A 64 -12.43 -10.98 -3.58
CA GLN A 64 -12.27 -12.19 -4.40
C GLN A 64 -10.94 -12.92 -4.13
N MET A 65 -10.47 -12.89 -2.88
CA MET A 65 -9.24 -13.54 -2.48
C MET A 65 -9.51 -14.87 -1.79
N THR A 66 -8.75 -15.90 -2.16
CA THR A 66 -8.80 -17.24 -1.56
C THR A 66 -7.45 -17.58 -0.95
N PHE A 67 -7.43 -17.99 0.33
CA PHE A 67 -6.20 -18.42 0.97
C PHE A 67 -5.75 -19.80 0.48
N ILE A 68 -4.49 -19.91 0.09
CA ILE A 68 -3.85 -21.15 -0.35
C ILE A 68 -2.81 -21.54 0.71
N SER A 69 -3.19 -22.47 1.60
CA SER A 69 -2.37 -22.87 2.75
C SER A 69 -0.98 -23.40 2.37
N GLY A 70 -0.86 -24.11 1.24
CA GLY A 70 0.43 -24.61 0.76
C GLY A 70 1.42 -23.53 0.32
N LEU A 71 0.95 -22.30 0.09
CA LEU A 71 1.78 -21.16 -0.33
C LEU A 71 1.88 -20.06 0.74
N ASP A 72 1.14 -20.17 1.85
CA ASP A 72 0.93 -19.09 2.84
C ASP A 72 0.56 -17.75 2.18
N ALA A 73 -0.30 -17.81 1.16
CA ALA A 73 -0.67 -16.70 0.28
C ALA A 73 -2.18 -16.63 0.04
N TYR A 74 -2.66 -15.45 -0.31
CA TYR A 74 -3.98 -15.24 -0.90
C TYR A 74 -3.85 -15.13 -2.43
N LEU A 75 -4.66 -15.90 -3.14
CA LEU A 75 -4.87 -15.76 -4.58
C LEU A 75 -6.06 -14.85 -4.83
N CYS A 76 -5.83 -13.74 -5.53
CA CYS A 76 -6.88 -12.90 -6.10
C CYS A 76 -7.06 -13.26 -7.57
N SER A 77 -8.18 -13.90 -7.91
CA SER A 77 -8.52 -14.27 -9.28
C SER A 77 -9.51 -13.27 -9.85
N TYR A 78 -8.99 -12.13 -10.33
CA TYR A 78 -9.78 -11.12 -11.03
C TYR A 78 -9.52 -11.18 -12.54
N ARG A 79 -8.84 -10.17 -13.12
CA ARG A 79 -8.41 -10.20 -14.54
C ARG A 79 -7.14 -11.02 -14.77
N MET A 80 -6.29 -11.07 -13.76
CA MET A 80 -5.08 -11.89 -13.71
C MET A 80 -4.98 -12.47 -12.32
N ASP A 81 -4.46 -13.69 -12.24
CA ASP A 81 -4.17 -14.33 -10.97
C ASP A 81 -2.99 -13.62 -10.31
N THR A 82 -3.25 -13.03 -9.15
CA THR A 82 -2.23 -12.34 -8.35
C THR A 82 -2.11 -13.02 -6.99
N LEU A 83 -0.89 -13.38 -6.62
CA LEU A 83 -0.59 -13.94 -5.30
C LEU A 83 -0.11 -12.83 -4.36
N PHE A 84 -0.76 -12.73 -3.21
CA PHE A 84 -0.40 -11.83 -2.13
C PHE A 84 0.06 -12.65 -0.92
N GLY A 85 1.15 -12.25 -0.27
CA GLY A 85 1.54 -12.90 0.98
C GLY A 85 0.50 -12.68 2.07
N ARG A 86 0.32 -13.67 2.95
CA ARG A 86 -0.62 -13.58 4.07
C ARG A 86 -0.44 -12.30 4.90
N GLN A 87 0.81 -11.98 5.26
CA GLN A 87 1.14 -10.80 6.06
C GLN A 87 0.72 -9.49 5.37
N LEU A 88 0.93 -9.35 4.06
CA LEU A 88 0.54 -8.16 3.32
C LEU A 88 -0.97 -7.96 3.38
N ILE A 89 -1.76 -9.02 3.19
CA ILE A 89 -3.22 -8.96 3.29
C ILE A 89 -3.65 -8.61 4.71
N GLU A 90 -3.09 -9.25 5.73
CA GLU A 90 -3.40 -8.94 7.13
C GLU A 90 -3.11 -7.47 7.48
N GLN A 91 -2.00 -6.91 6.97
CA GLN A 91 -1.67 -5.50 7.18
C GLN A 91 -2.60 -4.57 6.40
N TRP A 92 -2.87 -4.85 5.13
CA TRP A 92 -3.78 -4.05 4.31
C TRP A 92 -5.21 -4.05 4.86
N MET A 93 -5.70 -5.18 5.36
CA MET A 93 -7.00 -5.25 6.03
C MET A 93 -7.12 -4.26 7.20
N ASN A 94 -6.00 -3.93 7.85
CA ASN A 94 -5.96 -3.02 9.00
C ASN A 94 -5.66 -1.56 8.63
N THR A 95 -5.49 -1.22 7.34
CA THR A 95 -5.29 0.18 6.93
C THR A 95 -6.61 0.87 6.62
N ARG A 96 -6.95 1.90 7.40
CA ARG A 96 -8.11 2.77 7.12
C ARG A 96 -7.56 4.11 6.61
N ILE A 97 -7.47 4.26 5.28
CA ILE A 97 -6.97 5.50 4.64
C ILE A 97 -7.82 6.72 5.01
N GLU A 98 -9.12 6.53 5.28
CA GLU A 98 -10.02 7.60 5.70
C GLU A 98 -9.50 8.37 6.93
N ASN A 99 -8.76 7.70 7.82
CA ASN A 99 -8.13 8.30 9.00
C ASN A 99 -6.83 9.05 8.70
N GLN A 100 -6.35 9.04 7.45
CA GLN A 100 -5.10 9.67 6.99
C GLN A 100 -5.34 10.87 6.06
N ILE A 101 -6.59 11.10 5.63
CA ILE A 101 -6.96 12.20 4.71
C ILE A 101 -7.36 13.47 5.50
N GLU A 102 -7.54 13.40 6.81
CA GLU A 102 -7.69 14.58 7.67
C GLU A 102 -6.32 15.16 8.07
N ALA A 103 -5.72 15.94 7.18
CA ALA A 103 -4.61 16.86 7.47
C ALA A 103 -4.72 18.12 6.60
#